data_AF-A0A3C0GLV2-F1
#
_entry.id   AF-A0A3C0GLV2-F1
#
_cell.length_a   1.000
_cell.length_b   1.000
_cell.length_c   1.000
_cell.angle_alpha   90.00
_cell.angle_beta   90.00
_cell.angle_gamma   90.00
#
_symmetry.space_group_name_H-M   'P 1'
#
loop_
_entity.id
_entity.type
_entity.pdbx_description
1 polymer ?
#
loop_
_entity_poly.entity_id
_entity_poly.type
_entity_poly.pdbx_seq_one_letter_code
_entity_poly.pdbx_strand_id
1 'polypeptide(L)'
;MKQNTSNIADALSKFQDEGIAAVKEGNNPYFKSTYATLEDVIAAANHGAKHGLAFTQCIHTEKDVVESNVVHTMYVITKVMHTSGEEITSKYIIIPKKN
;
A
#
# COMPACT_ATOMS: atom_id res chain seq x y z
N MET A 1 20.07 8.05 10.48
CA MET A 1 19.36 9.32 10.28
C MET A 1 17.89 9.05 10.58
N LYS A 2 17.29 9.72 11.58
CA LYS A 2 15.86 9.52 11.90
C LYS A 2 15.08 10.18 10.76
N GLN A 3 14.32 9.40 9.99
CA GLN A 3 13.41 9.97 8.97
C GLN A 3 12.46 10.92 9.70
N ASN A 4 12.35 12.17 9.22
CA ASN A 4 11.34 13.08 9.76
C ASN A 4 9.99 12.60 9.24
N THR A 5 9.07 12.27 10.16
CA THR A 5 7.74 11.74 9.82
C THR A 5 6.64 12.52 10.52
N SER A 6 6.92 13.73 11.01
CA SER A 6 5.96 14.49 11.80
C SER A 6 4.75 14.92 10.96
N ASN A 7 4.96 15.33 9.71
CA ASN A 7 3.87 15.81 8.86
C ASN A 7 3.01 14.64 8.36
N ILE A 8 3.65 13.54 7.93
CA ILE A 8 2.91 12.36 7.50
C ILE A 8 2.14 11.71 8.65
N ALA A 9 2.68 11.73 9.88
CA ALA A 9 1.98 11.23 11.06
C ALA A 9 0.74 12.08 11.40
N ASP A 10 0.87 13.41 11.39
CA ASP A 10 -0.27 14.32 11.61
C ASP A 10 -1.36 14.16 10.53
N ALA A 11 -0.96 14.08 9.26
CA ALA A 11 -1.88 13.84 8.16
C ALA A 11 -2.60 12.49 8.26
N LEU A 12 -1.89 11.42 8.64
CA LEU A 12 -2.48 10.10 8.87
C LEU A 12 -3.44 10.09 10.06
N SER A 13 -3.11 10.79 11.16
CA SER A 13 -4.02 10.96 12.29
C SER A 13 -5.30 11.68 11.90
N LYS A 14 -5.21 12.80 11.17
CA LYS A 14 -6.38 13.53 10.67
C LYS A 14 -7.23 12.70 9.72
N PHE A 15 -6.59 11.92 8.84
CA PHE A 15 -7.31 10.99 7.97
C PHE A 15 -8.05 9.92 8.77
N GLN A 16 -7.41 9.34 9.80
CA GLN A 16 -8.02 8.34 10.66
C GLN A 16 -9.23 8.90 11.44
N ASP A 17 -9.16 10.15 11.88
CA ASP A 17 -10.25 10.82 12.61
C ASP A 17 -11.52 11.02 11.75
N GLU A 18 -11.40 11.01 10.41
CA GLU A 18 -12.57 11.06 9.52
C GLU A 18 -13.39 9.77 9.54
N GLY A 19 -12.84 8.67 10.07
CA GLY A 19 -13.55 7.40 10.21
C GLY A 19 -14.01 6.78 8.89
N ILE A 20 -13.34 7.13 7.78
CA ILE A 20 -13.67 6.61 6.46
C ILE A 20 -13.35 5.11 6.39
N ALA A 21 -14.35 4.31 6.07
CA ALA A 21 -14.22 2.87 5.89
C ALA A 21 -14.58 2.49 4.45
N ALA A 22 -13.88 1.48 3.90
CA ALA A 22 -14.25 0.89 2.62
C ALA A 22 -15.63 0.22 2.76
N VAL A 23 -16.57 0.64 1.92
CA VAL A 23 -17.90 0.02 1.83
C VAL A 23 -17.75 -1.41 1.30
N LYS A 24 -18.68 -2.30 1.70
CA LYS A 24 -18.66 -3.71 1.30
C LYS A 24 -19.73 -3.96 0.24
N GLU A 25 -19.58 -3.31 -0.91
CA GLU A 25 -20.58 -3.38 -1.99
C GLU A 25 -20.47 -4.69 -2.79
N GLY A 26 -19.32 -5.37 -2.74
CA GLY A 26 -19.12 -6.66 -3.37
C GLY A 26 -19.92 -7.76 -2.68
N ASN A 27 -20.66 -8.57 -3.43
CA ASN A 27 -21.42 -9.70 -2.90
C ASN A 27 -20.79 -11.03 -3.35
N ASN A 28 -20.49 -11.90 -2.40
CA ASN A 28 -19.90 -13.20 -2.67
C ASN A 28 -20.98 -14.30 -2.65
N PRO A 29 -21.39 -14.86 -3.80
CA PRO A 29 -22.48 -15.82 -3.87
C PRO A 29 -22.14 -17.17 -3.23
N TYR A 30 -20.84 -17.52 -3.14
CA TYR A 30 -20.39 -18.78 -2.54
C TYR A 30 -20.38 -18.73 -1.01
N PHE A 31 -20.01 -17.58 -0.45
CA PHE A 31 -19.88 -17.39 1.00
C PHE A 31 -21.05 -16.63 1.63
N LYS A 32 -22.03 -16.19 0.84
CA LYS A 32 -23.23 -15.44 1.27
C LYS A 32 -22.87 -14.22 2.13
N SER A 33 -21.76 -13.58 1.81
CA SER A 33 -21.19 -12.47 2.56
C SER A 33 -20.82 -11.32 1.64
N THR A 34 -20.75 -10.12 2.20
CA THR A 34 -20.27 -8.94 1.50
C THR A 34 -18.79 -8.69 1.77
N TYR A 35 -18.10 -8.15 0.77
CA TYR A 35 -16.67 -7.81 0.84
C TYR A 35 -16.42 -6.43 0.23
N ALA A 36 -15.35 -5.77 0.68
CA ALA A 36 -14.90 -4.53 0.05
C ALA A 36 -14.19 -4.87 -1.26
N THR A 37 -14.67 -4.32 -2.36
CA THR A 37 -14.00 -4.42 -3.66
C THR A 37 -12.70 -3.63 -3.66
N LEU A 38 -11.86 -3.84 -4.66
CA LEU A 38 -10.64 -3.03 -4.79
C LEU A 38 -10.99 -1.55 -4.96
N GLU A 39 -12.05 -1.28 -5.72
CA GLU A 39 -12.62 0.04 -5.95
C GLU A 39 -13.09 0.69 -4.64
N ASP A 40 -13.78 -0.06 -3.78
CA ASP A 40 -14.22 0.43 -2.46
C ASP A 40 -13.03 0.82 -1.58
N VAL A 41 -11.97 0.01 -1.60
CA VAL A 41 -10.73 0.28 -0.86
C VAL A 41 -10.00 1.50 -1.41
N ILE A 42 -9.89 1.63 -2.74
CA ILE A 42 -9.26 2.79 -3.39
C ILE A 42 -10.07 4.05 -3.11
N ALA A 43 -11.39 3.99 -3.18
CA ALA A 43 -12.27 5.12 -2.89
C ALA A 43 -12.05 5.62 -1.46
N ALA A 44 -12.05 4.72 -0.47
CA ALA A 44 -11.78 5.07 0.92
C ALA A 44 -10.36 5.65 1.11
N ALA A 45 -9.34 5.05 0.50
CA ALA A 45 -7.96 5.52 0.59
C ALA A 45 -7.75 6.91 -0.04
N ASN A 46 -8.47 7.23 -1.12
CA ASN A 46 -8.37 8.52 -1.81
C ASN A 46 -8.81 9.71 -0.96
N HIS A 47 -9.61 9.51 0.09
CA HIS A 47 -9.94 10.59 1.04
C HIS A 47 -8.70 11.16 1.73
N GLY A 48 -7.63 10.37 1.88
CA GLY A 48 -6.35 10.83 2.42
C GLY A 48 -5.72 11.98 1.62
N ALA A 49 -6.07 12.14 0.34
CA ALA A 49 -5.57 13.25 -0.49
C ALA A 49 -5.93 14.63 0.08
N LYS A 50 -7.05 14.74 0.81
CA LYS A 50 -7.44 15.97 1.51
C LYS A 50 -6.42 16.42 2.56
N HIS A 51 -5.68 15.47 3.13
CA HIS A 51 -4.61 15.72 4.10
C HIS A 51 -3.23 15.69 3.46
N GLY A 52 -3.15 15.76 2.13
CA GLY A 52 -1.89 15.72 1.40
C GLY A 52 -1.25 14.33 1.31
N LEU A 53 -2.00 13.26 1.56
CA LEU A 53 -1.51 11.89 1.44
C LEU A 53 -1.71 11.35 0.02
N ALA A 54 -0.72 10.61 -0.48
CA ALA A 54 -0.82 9.81 -1.68
C ALA A 54 -0.22 8.43 -1.41
N PHE A 55 -0.67 7.40 -2.14
CA PHE A 55 -0.08 6.07 -2.03
C PHE A 55 0.21 5.46 -3.40
N THR A 56 1.22 4.61 -3.47
CA THR A 56 1.56 3.84 -4.66
C THR A 56 1.96 2.43 -4.27
N GLN A 57 1.72 1.49 -5.17
CA GLN A 57 2.22 0.13 -5.04
C GLN A 57 2.87 -0.28 -6.36
N CYS A 58 4.19 -0.50 -6.33
CA CYS A 58 4.98 -0.81 -7.52
C CYS A 58 5.73 -2.13 -7.34
N ILE A 59 5.94 -2.84 -8.45
CA ILE A 59 6.82 -4.01 -8.47
C ILE A 59 8.25 -3.52 -8.66
N HIS A 60 9.15 -3.98 -7.79
CA HIS A 60 10.59 -3.76 -7.90
C HIS A 60 11.30 -5.11 -8.09
N THR A 61 12.34 -5.13 -8.92
CA THR A 61 13.11 -6.34 -9.20
C THR A 61 14.57 -6.11 -8.87
N GLU A 62 15.13 -6.93 -8.00
CA GLU A 62 16.55 -6.95 -7.65
C GLU A 62 17.19 -8.16 -8.32
N LYS A 63 18.43 -7.98 -8.81
CA LYS A 63 19.22 -9.07 -9.39
C LYS A 63 20.34 -9.38 -8.42
N ASP A 64 20.31 -10.59 -7.89
CA ASP A 64 21.34 -11.09 -6.98
C ASP A 64 22.12 -12.22 -7.66
N VAL A 65 23.43 -12.28 -7.42
CA VAL A 65 24.26 -13.40 -7.89
C VAL A 65 24.55 -14.30 -6.71
N VAL A 66 23.98 -15.50 -6.72
CA VAL A 66 24.21 -16.53 -5.70
C VAL A 66 24.86 -17.72 -6.37
N GLU A 67 26.07 -18.07 -5.96
CA GLU A 67 26.80 -19.25 -6.45
C GLU A 67 26.88 -19.34 -7.99
N SER A 68 27.21 -18.23 -8.66
CA SER A 68 27.27 -18.09 -10.13
C SER A 68 25.94 -18.17 -10.88
N ASN A 69 24.81 -18.24 -10.17
CA ASN A 69 23.47 -18.14 -10.75
C ASN A 69 22.90 -16.73 -10.54
N VAL A 70 22.23 -16.20 -11.57
CA VAL A 70 21.47 -14.94 -11.47
C VAL A 70 20.08 -15.26 -10.92
N VAL A 71 19.80 -14.76 -9.72
CA VAL A 71 18.50 -14.85 -9.08
C VAL A 71 17.78 -13.52 -9.24
N HIS A 72 16.55 -13.57 -9.76
CA HIS A 72 15.69 -12.40 -9.85
C HIS A 72 14.74 -12.41 -8.66
N THR A 73 14.97 -11.50 -7.72
CA THR A 73 14.07 -11.32 -6.57
C THR A 73 13.09 -10.19 -6.89
N MET A 74 11.80 -10.47 -6.75
CA MET A 74 10.75 -9.49 -6.99
C MET A 74 10.15 -9.04 -5.66
N TYR A 75 9.80 -7.77 -5.57
CA TYR A 75 9.19 -7.15 -4.40
C TYR A 75 7.99 -6.32 -4.80
N VAL A 76 6.97 -6.33 -3.94
CA VAL A 76 5.97 -5.27 -3.92
C VAL A 76 6.46 -4.20 -2.96
N ILE A 77 6.62 -2.98 -3.46
CA ILE A 77 6.92 -1.80 -2.66
C ILE A 77 5.65 -0.97 -2.57
N THR A 78 5.14 -0.80 -1.35
CA THR A 78 4.04 0.11 -1.07
C THR A 78 4.59 1.36 -0.42
N LYS A 79 4.31 2.54 -0.97
CA LYS A 79 4.68 3.83 -0.41
C LYS A 79 3.45 4.64 -0.05
N VAL A 80 3.46 5.26 1.11
CA VAL A 80 2.57 6.37 1.47
C VAL A 80 3.44 7.63 1.53
N MET A 81 3.04 8.68 0.83
CA MET A 81 3.78 9.92 0.65
C MET A 81 2.91 11.08 1.12
N HIS A 82 3.54 12.09 1.70
CA HIS A 82 2.91 13.35 2.09
C HIS A 82 3.45 14.50 1.21
N THR A 83 2.65 15.54 0.99
CA THR A 83 3.02 16.73 0.20
C THR A 83 4.29 17.45 0.70
N SER A 84 4.69 17.24 1.96
CA SER A 84 5.96 17.73 2.51
C SER A 84 7.20 16.99 1.99
N GLY A 85 7.03 15.90 1.24
CA GLY A 85 8.10 15.01 0.79
C GLY A 85 8.45 13.88 1.77
N GLU A 86 7.75 13.77 2.90
CA GLU A 86 7.90 12.64 3.82
C GLU A 86 7.22 11.38 3.25
N GLU A 87 7.82 10.22 3.50
CA GLU A 87 7.26 8.94 3.04
C GLU A 87 7.42 7.81 4.05
N ILE A 88 6.50 6.85 4.00
CA ILE A 88 6.57 5.56 4.69
C ILE A 88 6.59 4.49 3.60
N THR A 89 7.61 3.62 3.64
CA THR A 89 7.79 2.55 2.64
C THR A 89 7.69 1.18 3.30
N SER A 90 6.90 0.30 2.69
CA SER A 90 6.84 -1.13 2.99
C SER A 90 7.37 -1.92 1.80
N LYS A 91 8.18 -2.94 2.06
CA LYS A 91 8.77 -3.83 1.05
C LYS A 91 8.39 -5.27 1.41
N TYR A 92 7.70 -5.97 0.50
CA TYR A 92 7.29 -7.36 0.65
C TYR A 92 7.78 -8.21 -0.51
N ILE A 93 8.33 -9.39 -0.24
CA ILE A 93 8.86 -10.29 -1.28
C ILE A 93 7.74 -11.01 -2.03
N ILE A 94 7.86 -11.09 -3.36
CA ILE A 94 6.98 -11.90 -4.20
C ILE A 94 7.64 -13.27 -4.37
N ILE A 95 6.93 -14.33 -3.97
CA ILE A 95 7.35 -15.72 -4.18
C ILE A 95 6.45 -16.30 -5.27
N PRO A 96 6.90 -16.40 -6.53
CA PRO A 96 6.10 -16.99 -7.59
C PRO A 96 5.84 -18.47 -7.28
N LYS A 97 4.57 -18.87 -7.28
CA LYS A 97 4.23 -20.30 -7.21
C LYS A 97 4.45 -20.89 -8.60
N LYS A 98 5.13 -22.05 -8.69
CA LYS A 98 5.14 -22.83 -9.93
C LYS A 98 3.69 -23.21 -10.24
N ASN A 99 3.19 -22.76 -11.38
CA ASN A 99 1.97 -23.29 -12.00
C ASN A 99 2.28 -24.60 -12.72
#